data_AF-A0A7X9BKP0-F1
#
_entry.id   AF-A0A7X9BKP0-F1
#
_cell.length_a   1.000
_cell.length_b   1.000
_cell.length_c   1.000
_cell.angle_alpha   90.00
_cell.angle_beta   90.00
_cell.angle_gamma   90.00
#
_symmetry.space_group_name_H-M   'P 1'
#
loop_
_entity.id
_entity.type
_entity.pdbx_description
1 polymer ?
#
loop_
_entity_poly.entity_id
_entity_poly.type
_entity_poly.pdbx_seq_one_letter_code
_entity_poly.pdbx_strand_id
1 'polypeptide(L)'
;MIDLHTHSTASDGTFSPRDLLYYAKEQGLSVLALTDHDTIDGIDEAREAAMDLDICFIPGVELNINWATGEFHLLGLGLQENFDALQEELVLLQESRMNRNKDIIDLMQKAGFPIDFDTVSRMFETNSLGRPHIAQYLVSIKKAKNVQDAFDRYIGKGRPFYIGRKGLDLDRAIEVIKETKGVPVLAHPMSLYVSWGKLGPVLHDLHERGIEGLEAWHPGARMGE
;
A
#
# COMPACT_ATOMS: atom_id res chain seq x y z
N MET A 1 -0.27 -12.23 19.20
CA MET A 1 0.28 -12.29 17.82
C MET A 1 0.28 -10.88 17.25
N ILE A 2 1.23 -10.52 16.38
CA ILE A 2 1.44 -9.13 15.90
C ILE A 2 1.34 -9.11 14.38
N ASP A 3 0.64 -8.14 13.82
CA ASP A 3 0.68 -7.79 12.41
C ASP A 3 0.76 -6.26 12.26
N LEU A 4 1.78 -5.77 11.54
CA LEU A 4 2.09 -4.34 11.42
C LEU A 4 1.95 -3.81 10.00
N HIS A 5 1.40 -4.61 9.08
CA HIS A 5 1.21 -4.19 7.70
C HIS A 5 -0.10 -4.78 7.17
N THR A 6 -1.20 -4.04 7.37
CA THR A 6 -2.54 -4.46 6.93
C THR A 6 -3.30 -3.33 6.26
N HIS A 7 -4.13 -3.67 5.27
CA HIS A 7 -4.91 -2.70 4.50
C HIS A 7 -6.40 -2.93 4.71
N SER A 8 -7.16 -1.84 4.64
CA SER A 8 -8.61 -1.83 4.70
C SER A 8 -9.21 -1.38 3.35
N THR A 9 -10.53 -1.27 3.31
CA THR A 9 -11.25 -0.68 2.18
C THR A 9 -10.96 0.82 1.97
N ALA A 10 -10.24 1.49 2.88
CA ALA A 10 -9.75 2.84 2.64
C ALA A 10 -8.71 2.88 1.50
N SER A 11 -8.00 1.78 1.24
CA SER A 11 -7.11 1.65 0.09
C SER A 11 -7.46 0.48 -0.84
N ASP A 12 -6.91 -0.72 -0.63
CA ASP A 12 -7.14 -1.90 -1.47
C ASP A 12 -7.34 -3.22 -0.69
N GLY A 13 -7.59 -3.12 0.61
CA GLY A 13 -8.02 -4.22 1.45
C GLY A 13 -9.49 -4.62 1.23
N THR A 14 -9.88 -5.73 1.83
CA THR A 14 -11.22 -6.32 1.67
C THR A 14 -12.17 -6.06 2.84
N PHE A 15 -11.63 -5.74 4.02
CA PHE A 15 -12.40 -5.44 5.21
C PHE A 15 -12.43 -3.93 5.46
N SER A 16 -13.55 -3.42 5.99
CA SER A 16 -13.57 -2.07 6.56
C SER A 16 -12.52 -1.95 7.68
N PRO A 17 -12.04 -0.73 8.01
CA PRO A 17 -11.15 -0.54 9.15
C PRO A 17 -11.70 -1.20 10.43
N ARG A 18 -13.00 -1.06 10.70
CA ARG A 18 -13.65 -1.74 11.82
C ARG A 18 -13.62 -3.26 11.69
N ASP A 19 -14.11 -3.82 10.58
CA ASP A 19 -14.22 -5.27 10.42
C ASP A 19 -12.84 -5.95 10.44
N LEU A 20 -11.80 -5.26 9.96
CA LEU A 20 -10.42 -5.74 10.03
C LEU A 20 -9.97 -5.94 11.48
N LEU A 21 -10.31 -5.00 12.38
CA LEU A 21 -9.99 -5.11 13.80
C LEU A 21 -10.75 -6.28 14.47
N TYR A 22 -12.04 -6.47 14.16
CA TYR A 22 -12.81 -7.62 14.64
C TYR A 22 -12.19 -8.94 14.15
N TYR A 23 -11.87 -9.02 12.86
CA TYR A 23 -11.23 -10.21 12.28
C TYR A 23 -9.88 -10.49 12.94
N ALA A 24 -9.05 -9.46 13.15
CA ALA A 24 -7.78 -9.59 13.86
C ALA A 24 -7.96 -10.16 15.29
N LYS A 25 -9.00 -9.72 16.01
CA LYS A 25 -9.32 -10.28 17.34
C LYS A 25 -9.68 -11.76 17.27
N GLU A 26 -10.51 -12.14 16.30
CA GLU A 26 -10.89 -13.55 16.08
C GLU A 26 -9.68 -14.43 15.75
N GLN A 27 -8.69 -13.90 15.03
CA GLN A 27 -7.43 -14.59 14.75
C GLN A 27 -6.43 -14.57 15.92
N GLY A 28 -6.76 -13.95 17.06
CA GLY A 28 -5.91 -13.91 18.25
C GLY A 28 -4.75 -12.92 18.17
N LEU A 29 -4.85 -11.88 17.35
CA LEU A 29 -3.89 -10.79 17.33
C LEU A 29 -4.05 -9.92 18.58
N SER A 30 -2.91 -9.48 19.11
CA SER A 30 -2.79 -8.59 20.26
C SER A 30 -2.31 -7.19 19.86
N VAL A 31 -1.70 -7.07 18.67
CA VAL A 31 -1.22 -5.80 18.10
C VAL A 31 -1.56 -5.81 16.61
N LEU A 32 -2.15 -4.73 16.12
CA LEU A 32 -2.48 -4.53 14.70
C LEU A 32 -2.10 -3.11 14.27
N ALA A 33 -1.40 -2.96 13.16
CA ALA A 33 -1.28 -1.67 12.48
C ALA A 33 -2.12 -1.60 11.21
N LEU A 34 -2.86 -0.51 11.02
CA LEU A 34 -3.50 -0.18 9.75
C LEU A 34 -2.57 0.73 8.96
N THR A 35 -2.18 0.31 7.76
CA THR A 35 -1.18 0.98 6.92
C THR A 35 -1.68 1.07 5.48
N ASP A 36 -2.85 1.67 5.30
CA ASP A 36 -3.46 1.83 3.98
C ASP A 36 -2.55 2.61 3.01
N HIS A 37 -2.63 2.26 1.72
CA HIS A 37 -1.82 2.90 0.69
C HIS A 37 -2.19 4.38 0.51
N ASP A 38 -1.24 5.24 0.84
CA ASP A 38 -1.28 6.69 0.63
C ASP A 38 -2.57 7.35 1.16
N THR A 39 -3.12 6.81 2.26
CA THR A 39 -4.22 7.43 2.99
C THR A 39 -4.15 7.07 4.49
N ILE A 40 -4.72 7.94 5.32
CA ILE A 40 -4.93 7.73 6.75
C ILE A 40 -6.42 7.73 7.13
N ASP A 41 -7.32 7.73 6.14
CA ASP A 41 -8.77 7.93 6.35
C ASP A 41 -9.42 6.84 7.22
N GLY A 42 -8.82 5.64 7.27
CA GLY A 42 -9.32 4.52 8.08
C GLY A 42 -8.86 4.53 9.54
N ILE A 43 -7.94 5.43 9.94
CA ILE A 43 -7.30 5.38 11.26
C ILE A 43 -8.29 5.61 12.39
N ASP A 44 -9.19 6.59 12.26
CA ASP A 44 -10.12 6.94 13.34
C ASP A 44 -11.14 5.82 13.60
N GLU A 45 -11.71 5.25 12.54
CA GLU A 45 -12.63 4.11 12.62
C GLU A 45 -11.96 2.87 13.23
N ALA A 46 -10.73 2.56 12.80
CA ALA A 46 -9.96 1.46 13.36
C ALA A 46 -9.60 1.68 14.84
N ARG A 47 -9.25 2.91 15.21
CA ARG A 47 -8.94 3.27 16.60
C ARG A 47 -10.16 3.09 17.50
N GLU A 48 -11.34 3.54 17.07
CA GLU A 48 -12.59 3.34 17.80
C GLU A 48 -12.88 1.85 17.99
N ALA A 49 -12.78 1.03 16.94
CA ALA A 49 -13.01 -0.41 17.03
C ALA A 49 -12.01 -1.10 17.97
N ALA A 50 -10.75 -0.67 17.97
CA ALA A 50 -9.72 -1.26 18.82
C ALA A 50 -9.96 -1.04 20.32
N MET A 51 -10.60 0.08 20.71
CA MET A 51 -10.95 0.36 22.11
C MET A 51 -11.88 -0.71 22.70
N ASP A 52 -12.74 -1.30 21.87
CA ASP A 52 -13.69 -2.34 22.29
C ASP A 52 -13.07 -3.74 22.31
N LEU A 53 -11.92 -3.95 21.66
CA LEU A 53 -11.40 -5.28 21.33
C LEU A 53 -10.15 -5.69 22.11
N ASP A 54 -9.63 -4.87 23.03
CA ASP A 54 -8.36 -5.13 23.73
C ASP A 54 -7.24 -5.53 22.74
N ILE A 55 -7.14 -4.77 21.66
CA ILE A 55 -6.07 -4.84 20.66
C ILE A 55 -5.25 -3.56 20.79
N CYS A 56 -3.93 -3.71 20.88
CA CYS A 56 -3.03 -2.58 20.76
C CYS A 56 -3.00 -2.13 19.28
N PHE A 57 -3.74 -1.08 18.98
CA PHE A 57 -3.80 -0.51 17.64
C PHE A 57 -2.66 0.48 17.39
N ILE A 58 -2.00 0.33 16.24
CA ILE A 58 -0.90 1.19 15.78
C ILE A 58 -1.37 1.96 14.54
N PRO A 59 -1.61 3.28 14.64
CA PRO A 59 -1.91 4.10 13.47
C PRO A 59 -0.72 4.10 12.51
N GLY A 60 -0.97 3.87 11.23
CA GLY A 60 0.08 3.86 10.24
C GLY A 60 -0.38 4.25 8.84
N VAL A 61 0.57 4.28 7.92
CA VAL A 61 0.36 4.57 6.50
C VAL A 61 1.41 3.83 5.68
N GLU A 62 1.07 3.41 4.47
CA GLU A 62 2.04 2.92 3.49
C GLU A 62 2.20 3.92 2.34
N LEU A 63 3.36 4.58 2.27
CA LEU A 63 3.67 5.57 1.24
C LEU A 63 4.37 4.94 0.04
N ASN A 64 3.92 5.29 -1.16
CA ASN A 64 4.62 4.95 -2.39
C ASN A 64 5.80 5.91 -2.63
N ILE A 65 7.03 5.37 -2.70
CA ILE A 65 8.26 6.13 -2.83
C ILE A 65 8.87 5.97 -4.23
N ASN A 66 9.37 7.06 -4.79
CA ASN A 66 10.14 7.04 -6.05
C ASN A 66 11.44 6.26 -5.87
N TRP A 67 11.73 5.36 -6.81
CA TRP A 67 12.94 4.56 -6.76
C TRP A 67 13.56 4.34 -8.13
N ALA A 68 14.87 4.13 -8.19
CA ALA A 68 15.59 3.96 -9.46
C ALA A 68 15.06 2.78 -10.29
N THR A 69 14.56 1.72 -9.65
CA THR A 69 13.96 0.57 -10.33
C THR A 69 12.45 0.72 -10.52
N GLY A 70 11.84 1.85 -10.15
CA GLY A 70 10.41 2.13 -10.25
C GLY A 70 9.88 2.77 -8.97
N GLU A 71 9.41 1.94 -8.05
CA GLU A 71 8.84 2.36 -6.77
C GLU A 71 9.21 1.34 -5.69
N PHE A 72 9.24 1.78 -4.43
CA PHE A 72 9.16 0.91 -3.25
C PHE A 72 8.18 1.52 -2.26
N HIS A 73 7.83 0.80 -1.19
CA HIS A 73 6.93 1.33 -0.17
C HIS A 73 7.61 1.54 1.17
N LEU A 74 7.23 2.64 1.82
CA LEU A 74 7.69 3.05 3.14
C LEU A 74 6.50 3.09 4.09
N LEU A 75 6.56 2.33 5.17
CA LEU A 75 5.59 2.42 6.25
C LEU A 75 5.94 3.62 7.13
N GLY A 76 4.94 4.39 7.53
CA GLY A 76 5.00 5.22 8.72
C GLY A 76 4.20 4.53 9.82
N LEU A 77 4.86 4.09 10.89
CA LEU A 77 4.21 3.37 12.00
C LEU A 77 4.16 4.24 13.26
N GLY A 78 3.02 4.19 13.97
CA GLY A 78 2.84 4.90 15.23
C GLY A 78 2.64 6.40 15.05
N LEU A 79 1.85 6.82 14.06
CA LEU A 79 1.52 8.23 13.82
C LEU A 79 0.68 8.79 14.98
N GLN A 80 1.03 9.97 15.50
CA GLN A 80 0.41 10.53 16.72
C GLN A 80 -0.16 11.94 16.55
N GLU A 81 0.57 12.85 15.91
CA GLU A 81 0.22 14.28 15.85
C GLU A 81 0.63 14.93 14.52
N ASN A 82 0.40 16.23 14.34
CA ASN A 82 0.90 17.05 13.21
C ASN A 82 0.70 16.44 11.80
N PHE A 83 -0.53 16.04 11.48
CA PHE A 83 -0.84 15.36 10.22
C PHE A 83 -0.85 16.28 8.99
N ASP A 84 -0.83 17.60 9.15
CA ASP A 84 -1.05 18.55 8.04
C ASP A 84 -0.08 18.35 6.87
N ALA A 85 1.23 18.30 7.13
CA ALA A 85 2.25 18.10 6.11
C ALA A 85 2.16 16.73 5.44
N LEU A 86 1.86 15.68 6.22
CA LEU A 86 1.61 14.34 5.67
C LEU A 86 0.37 14.35 4.77
N GLN A 87 -0.72 14.96 5.22
CA GLN A 87 -1.98 15.02 4.50
C GLN A 87 -1.84 15.72 3.14
N GLU A 88 -1.06 16.79 3.07
CA GLU A 88 -0.74 17.47 1.80
C GLU A 88 -0.08 16.51 0.79
N GLU A 89 0.90 15.71 1.23
CA GLU A 89 1.55 14.72 0.37
C GLU A 89 0.61 13.57 -0.01
N LEU A 90 -0.23 13.10 0.92
CA LEU A 90 -1.22 12.05 0.65
C LEU A 90 -2.20 12.46 -0.44
N VAL A 91 -2.68 13.71 -0.44
CA VAL A 91 -3.57 14.22 -1.49
C VAL A 91 -2.89 14.14 -2.86
N LEU A 92 -1.63 14.57 -2.98
CA LEU A 92 -0.87 14.50 -4.24
C LEU A 92 -0.66 13.05 -4.71
N LEU A 93 -0.36 12.13 -3.78
CA LEU A 93 -0.17 10.72 -4.06
C LEU A 93 -1.46 10.02 -4.52
N GLN A 94 -2.60 10.39 -3.91
CA GLN A 94 -3.93 9.90 -4.28
C GLN A 94 -4.34 10.41 -5.66
N GLU A 95 -4.16 11.71 -5.95
CA GLU A 95 -4.41 12.28 -7.27
C GLU A 95 -3.56 11.61 -8.35
N SER A 96 -2.26 11.42 -8.08
CA SER A 96 -1.38 10.71 -9.01
C SER A 96 -1.81 9.26 -9.23
N ARG A 97 -2.28 8.56 -8.19
CA ARG A 97 -2.80 7.17 -8.29
C ARG A 97 -4.06 7.13 -9.16
N MET A 98 -5.00 8.03 -8.90
CA MET A 98 -6.27 8.12 -9.63
C MET A 98 -6.02 8.41 -11.11
N ASN A 99 -5.21 9.42 -11.43
CA ASN A 99 -4.90 9.80 -12.81
C ASN A 99 -4.22 8.64 -13.56
N ARG A 100 -3.21 8.01 -12.95
CA ARG A 100 -2.57 6.82 -13.53
C ARG A 100 -3.56 5.68 -13.81
N ASN A 101 -4.48 5.42 -12.88
CA ASN A 101 -5.43 4.32 -13.05
C ASN A 101 -6.50 4.62 -14.10
N LYS A 102 -6.90 5.89 -14.27
CA LYS A 102 -7.70 6.32 -15.42
C LYS A 102 -6.95 6.06 -16.72
N ASP A 103 -5.67 6.44 -16.80
CA ASP A 103 -4.85 6.19 -18.00
C ASP A 103 -4.72 4.68 -18.32
N ILE A 104 -4.53 3.83 -17.30
CA ILE A 104 -4.50 2.37 -17.47
C ILE A 104 -5.83 1.85 -18.03
N ILE A 105 -6.95 2.28 -17.46
CA ILE A 105 -8.29 1.87 -17.90
C ILE A 105 -8.55 2.34 -19.33
N ASP A 106 -8.15 3.56 -19.68
CA ASP A 106 -8.27 4.10 -21.04
C ASP A 106 -7.45 3.28 -22.06
N LEU A 107 -6.24 2.85 -21.70
CA LEU A 107 -5.44 1.95 -22.54
C LEU A 107 -6.14 0.60 -22.73
N MET A 108 -6.72 0.05 -21.67
CA MET A 108 -7.46 -1.21 -21.73
C MET A 108 -8.73 -1.09 -22.58
N GLN A 109 -9.48 0.00 -22.44
CA GLN A 109 -10.64 0.31 -23.29
C GLN A 109 -10.26 0.36 -24.77
N LYS A 110 -9.19 1.09 -25.12
CA LYS A 110 -8.68 1.18 -26.50
C LYS A 110 -8.24 -0.19 -27.05
N ALA A 111 -7.82 -1.10 -26.18
CA ALA A 111 -7.50 -2.48 -26.53
C ALA A 111 -8.72 -3.42 -26.57
N GLY A 112 -9.95 -2.91 -26.40
CA GLY A 112 -11.19 -3.67 -26.51
C GLY A 112 -11.61 -4.39 -25.22
N PHE A 113 -11.05 -4.04 -24.06
CA PHE A 113 -11.57 -4.54 -22.78
C PHE A 113 -12.86 -3.80 -22.42
N PRO A 114 -13.91 -4.52 -21.99
CA PRO A 114 -15.11 -3.89 -21.47
C PRO A 114 -14.82 -3.45 -20.03
N ILE A 115 -14.19 -2.29 -19.85
CA ILE A 115 -13.83 -1.73 -18.55
C ILE A 115 -14.01 -0.22 -18.60
N ASP A 116 -14.46 0.41 -17.52
CA ASP A 116 -14.44 1.87 -17.35
C ASP A 116 -14.25 2.17 -15.86
N PHE A 117 -13.80 3.39 -15.55
CA PHE A 117 -13.46 3.76 -14.17
C PHE A 117 -14.67 3.65 -13.23
N ASP A 118 -15.83 4.14 -13.67
CA ASP A 118 -17.05 4.18 -12.86
C ASP A 118 -17.58 2.77 -12.56
N THR A 119 -17.45 1.85 -13.51
CA THR A 119 -17.84 0.44 -13.34
C THR A 119 -16.97 -0.25 -12.30
N VAL A 120 -15.65 -0.06 -12.35
CA VAL A 120 -14.75 -0.65 -11.34
C VAL A 120 -14.98 0.00 -9.98
N SER A 121 -15.11 1.33 -9.94
CA SER A 121 -15.37 2.08 -8.70
C SER A 121 -16.67 1.64 -8.02
N ARG A 122 -17.77 1.51 -8.77
CA ARG A 122 -19.05 0.99 -8.24
C ARG A 122 -18.96 -0.45 -7.74
N MET A 123 -18.17 -1.30 -8.40
CA MET A 123 -18.03 -2.70 -8.02
C MET A 123 -17.35 -2.87 -6.65
N PHE A 124 -16.43 -1.98 -6.30
CA PHE A 124 -15.66 -2.04 -5.05
C PHE A 124 -16.04 -0.94 -4.05
N GLU A 125 -17.10 -0.18 -4.34
CA GLU A 125 -17.61 0.92 -3.51
C GLU A 125 -16.50 1.89 -3.06
N THR A 126 -15.53 2.15 -3.94
CA THR A 126 -14.35 2.98 -3.63
C THR A 126 -13.98 3.89 -4.79
N ASN A 127 -13.57 5.11 -4.45
CA ASN A 127 -12.99 6.07 -5.40
C ASN A 127 -11.45 5.94 -5.47
N SER A 128 -10.84 5.22 -4.53
CA SER A 128 -9.41 4.96 -4.45
C SER A 128 -9.08 3.66 -5.19
N LEU A 129 -9.29 3.66 -6.52
CA LEU A 129 -8.98 2.47 -7.33
C LEU A 129 -7.48 2.17 -7.31
N GLY A 130 -7.13 0.89 -7.24
CA GLY A 130 -5.78 0.35 -7.37
C GLY A 130 -5.71 -0.69 -8.48
N ARG A 131 -4.49 -1.11 -8.85
CA ARG A 131 -4.31 -2.25 -9.76
C ARG A 131 -4.94 -3.54 -9.21
N PRO A 132 -4.94 -3.83 -7.90
CA PRO A 132 -5.67 -4.98 -7.35
C PRO A 132 -7.16 -4.96 -7.72
N HIS A 133 -7.84 -3.82 -7.65
CA HIS A 133 -9.23 -3.68 -8.09
C HIS A 133 -9.41 -3.97 -9.59
N ILE A 134 -8.52 -3.46 -10.44
CA ILE A 134 -8.52 -3.77 -11.88
C ILE A 134 -8.30 -5.27 -12.13
N ALA A 135 -7.40 -5.91 -11.38
CA ALA A 135 -7.17 -7.36 -11.46
C ALA A 135 -8.42 -8.15 -11.06
N GLN A 136 -9.05 -7.80 -9.93
CA GLN A 136 -10.28 -8.44 -9.47
C GLN A 136 -11.43 -8.26 -10.48
N TYR A 137 -11.54 -7.09 -11.10
CA TYR A 137 -12.47 -6.85 -12.20
C TYR A 137 -12.19 -7.77 -13.41
N LEU A 138 -10.93 -7.90 -13.82
CA LEU A 138 -10.56 -8.81 -14.92
C LEU A 138 -10.91 -10.27 -14.64
N VAL A 139 -10.85 -10.69 -13.38
CA VAL A 139 -11.30 -12.01 -12.95
C VAL A 139 -12.82 -12.14 -13.04
N SER A 140 -13.57 -11.13 -12.59
CA SER A 140 -15.05 -11.16 -12.61
C SER A 140 -15.62 -11.25 -14.03
N ILE A 141 -14.95 -10.63 -15.01
CA ILE A 141 -15.31 -10.73 -16.43
C ILE A 141 -14.62 -11.90 -17.18
N LYS A 142 -13.99 -12.83 -16.45
CA LYS A 142 -13.33 -14.04 -16.96
C LYS A 142 -12.19 -13.76 -17.98
N LYS A 143 -11.55 -12.59 -17.92
CA LYS A 143 -10.37 -12.24 -18.72
C LYS A 143 -9.06 -12.69 -18.07
N ALA A 144 -9.08 -12.92 -16.76
CA ALA A 144 -8.01 -13.53 -15.97
C ALA A 144 -8.54 -14.69 -15.10
N LYS A 145 -7.69 -15.66 -14.79
CA LYS A 145 -8.05 -16.83 -13.97
C LYS A 145 -8.12 -16.51 -12.47
N ASN A 146 -7.23 -15.64 -12.02
CA ASN A 146 -7.12 -15.16 -10.65
C ASN A 146 -6.36 -13.82 -10.67
N VAL A 147 -6.22 -13.18 -9.50
CA VAL A 147 -5.56 -11.88 -9.37
C VAL A 147 -4.11 -11.93 -9.90
N GLN A 148 -3.36 -12.98 -9.57
CA GLN A 148 -1.98 -13.14 -10.04
C GLN A 148 -1.90 -13.25 -11.58
N ASP A 149 -2.78 -14.03 -12.22
CA ASP A 149 -2.86 -14.14 -13.68
C ASP A 149 -3.16 -12.79 -14.35
N ALA A 150 -3.96 -11.94 -13.69
CA ALA A 150 -4.22 -10.59 -14.19
C ALA A 150 -2.95 -9.71 -14.16
N PHE A 151 -2.19 -9.73 -13.06
CA PHE A 151 -0.91 -9.04 -12.95
C PHE A 151 0.12 -9.57 -13.96
N ASP A 152 0.23 -10.88 -14.09
CA ASP A 152 1.22 -11.53 -14.96
C ASP A 152 0.96 -11.27 -16.44
N ARG A 153 -0.28 -11.03 -16.85
CA ARG A 153 -0.63 -10.88 -18.27
C ARG A 153 -0.85 -9.45 -18.71
N TYR A 154 -1.39 -8.59 -17.83
CA TYR A 154 -1.99 -7.33 -18.27
C TYR A 154 -1.39 -6.10 -17.57
N ILE A 155 -1.37 -6.08 -16.24
CA ILE A 155 -1.20 -4.84 -15.46
C ILE A 155 0.05 -4.82 -14.56
N GLY A 156 0.81 -5.92 -14.49
CA GLY A 156 2.07 -6.00 -13.78
C GLY A 156 3.20 -5.24 -14.49
N LYS A 157 4.31 -5.01 -13.81
CA LYS A 157 5.47 -4.29 -14.37
C LYS A 157 5.93 -4.92 -15.69
N GLY A 158 6.07 -4.11 -16.73
CA GLY A 158 6.47 -4.56 -18.08
C GLY A 158 5.37 -5.25 -18.89
N ARG A 159 4.12 -5.24 -18.43
CA ARG A 159 2.95 -5.79 -19.14
C ARG A 159 2.22 -4.72 -19.97
N PRO A 160 1.33 -5.10 -20.91
CA PRO A 160 0.79 -4.19 -21.92
C PRO A 160 0.09 -2.93 -21.39
N PHE A 161 -0.52 -3.00 -20.21
CA PHE A 161 -1.27 -1.89 -19.62
C PHE A 161 -0.59 -1.33 -18.37
N TYR A 162 0.71 -1.58 -18.21
CA TYR A 162 1.46 -1.03 -17.10
C TYR A 162 1.86 0.41 -17.37
N ILE A 163 1.46 1.29 -16.45
CA ILE A 163 1.97 2.66 -16.34
C ILE A 163 2.62 2.77 -14.96
N GLY A 164 3.85 3.31 -14.92
CA GLY A 164 4.56 3.55 -13.66
C GLY A 164 3.84 4.58 -12.80
N ARG A 165 3.88 4.41 -11.48
CA ARG A 165 3.38 5.42 -10.55
C ARG A 165 4.46 6.47 -10.30
N LYS A 166 4.04 7.71 -10.02
CA LYS A 166 4.90 8.68 -9.36
C LYS A 166 4.67 8.55 -7.86
N GLY A 167 5.75 8.38 -7.12
CA GLY A 167 5.76 8.39 -5.66
C GLY A 167 6.27 9.69 -5.09
N LEU A 168 6.37 9.70 -3.76
CA LEU A 168 6.99 10.77 -3.00
C LEU A 168 8.52 10.64 -3.04
N ASP A 169 9.22 11.75 -2.85
CA ASP A 169 10.65 11.70 -2.56
C ASP A 169 10.90 11.06 -1.19
N LEU A 170 11.94 10.24 -1.06
CA LEU A 170 12.19 9.52 0.19
C LEU A 170 12.52 10.46 1.35
N ASP A 171 13.32 11.50 1.14
CA ASP A 171 13.71 12.39 2.23
C ASP A 171 12.49 13.17 2.73
N ARG A 172 11.63 13.61 1.80
CA ARG A 172 10.35 14.22 2.15
C ARG A 172 9.42 13.25 2.88
N ALA A 173 9.33 11.99 2.45
CA ALA A 173 8.52 10.97 3.11
C ALA A 173 8.96 10.70 4.55
N ILE A 174 10.27 10.61 4.77
CA ILE A 174 10.86 10.44 6.11
C ILE A 174 10.55 11.66 6.98
N GLU A 175 10.73 12.87 6.44
CA GLU A 175 10.43 14.12 7.14
C GLU A 175 8.98 14.16 7.62
N VAL A 176 8.00 13.97 6.73
CA VAL A 176 6.58 14.05 7.09
C VAL A 176 6.14 12.95 8.06
N ILE A 177 6.69 11.73 7.96
CA ILE A 177 6.43 10.67 8.95
C ILE A 177 6.98 11.06 10.33
N LYS A 178 8.18 11.65 10.38
CA LYS A 178 8.80 12.04 11.67
C LYS A 178 8.10 13.24 12.31
N GLU A 179 7.57 14.16 11.53
CA GLU A 179 6.73 15.26 12.02
C GLU A 179 5.52 14.73 12.80
N THR A 180 4.96 13.59 12.40
CA THR A 180 3.86 12.93 13.12
C THR A 180 4.29 12.08 14.31
N LYS A 181 5.58 12.10 14.68
CA LYS A 181 6.22 11.18 15.64
C LYS A 181 6.20 9.71 15.22
N GLY A 182 5.90 9.44 13.96
CA GLY A 182 5.92 8.10 13.39
C GLY A 182 7.35 7.62 13.14
N VAL A 183 7.47 6.31 12.95
CA VAL A 183 8.72 5.63 12.62
C VAL A 183 8.69 5.21 11.15
N PRO A 184 9.62 5.72 10.31
CA PRO A 184 9.76 5.26 8.92
C PRO A 184 10.36 3.86 8.87
N VAL A 185 9.67 2.92 8.23
CA VAL A 185 10.05 1.50 8.13
C VAL A 185 9.99 1.04 6.68
N LEU A 186 11.06 0.42 6.18
CA LEU A 186 11.09 -0.15 4.84
C LEU A 186 10.15 -1.36 4.75
N ALA A 187 9.07 -1.26 3.97
CA ALA A 187 8.16 -2.37 3.70
C ALA A 187 8.80 -3.38 2.75
N HIS A 188 8.51 -4.67 2.95
CA HIS A 188 8.79 -5.79 2.07
C HIS A 188 10.05 -5.59 1.18
N PRO A 189 11.27 -5.60 1.76
CA PRO A 189 12.49 -5.09 1.14
C PRO A 189 12.84 -5.67 -0.24
N MET A 190 12.33 -6.86 -0.56
CA MET A 190 12.52 -7.48 -1.88
C MET A 190 11.86 -6.70 -3.03
N SER A 191 10.92 -5.79 -2.74
CA SER A 191 10.31 -4.88 -3.72
C SER A 191 11.29 -3.81 -4.24
N LEU A 192 12.45 -3.61 -3.60
CA LEU A 192 13.50 -2.71 -4.10
C LEU A 192 14.09 -3.20 -5.45
N TYR A 193 13.91 -4.48 -5.79
CA TYR A 193 14.52 -5.14 -6.96
C TYR A 193 16.05 -4.98 -7.02
N VAL A 194 16.69 -4.96 -5.85
CA VAL A 194 18.14 -4.91 -5.71
C VAL A 194 18.68 -6.32 -5.56
N SER A 195 19.74 -6.65 -6.31
CA SER A 195 20.44 -7.94 -6.19
C SER A 195 21.00 -8.14 -4.79
N TRP A 196 21.00 -9.36 -4.27
CA TRP A 196 21.46 -9.69 -2.91
C TRP A 196 22.82 -9.06 -2.53
N GLY A 197 23.82 -9.15 -3.40
CA GLY A 197 25.17 -8.58 -3.14
C GLY A 197 25.22 -7.05 -3.04
N LYS A 198 24.18 -6.34 -3.49
CA LYS A 198 24.04 -4.88 -3.37
C LYS A 198 23.06 -4.45 -2.29
N LEU A 199 22.31 -5.40 -1.70
CA LEU A 199 21.24 -5.08 -0.75
C LEU A 199 21.80 -4.46 0.53
N GLY A 200 22.88 -5.01 1.09
CA GLY A 200 23.51 -4.48 2.30
C GLY A 200 23.88 -2.98 2.21
N PRO A 201 24.66 -2.55 1.19
CA PRO A 201 24.96 -1.14 0.98
C PRO A 201 23.71 -0.26 0.77
N VAL A 202 22.69 -0.75 0.05
CA VAL A 202 21.44 0.00 -0.14
C VAL A 202 20.68 0.17 1.17
N LEU A 203 20.57 -0.88 2.00
CA LEU A 203 19.91 -0.79 3.30
C LEU A 203 20.66 0.17 4.24
N HIS A 204 21.99 0.18 4.18
CA HIS A 204 22.79 1.13 4.95
C HIS A 204 22.53 2.58 4.52
N ASP A 205 22.52 2.86 3.21
CA ASP A 205 22.17 4.20 2.68
C ASP A 205 20.77 4.65 3.13
N LEU A 206 19.77 3.77 3.00
CA LEU A 206 18.41 4.05 3.46
C LEU A 206 18.33 4.34 4.97
N HIS A 207 19.12 3.62 5.77
CA HIS A 207 19.22 3.87 7.20
C HIS A 207 19.83 5.24 7.52
N GLU A 208 20.94 5.60 6.88
CA GLU A 208 21.60 6.90 7.06
C GLU A 208 20.69 8.08 6.68
N ARG A 209 19.78 7.88 5.71
CA ARG A 209 18.76 8.86 5.34
C ARG A 209 17.63 9.00 6.36
N GLY A 210 17.50 8.05 7.29
CA GLY A 210 16.55 8.11 8.40
C GLY A 210 15.45 7.06 8.39
N ILE A 211 15.55 5.99 7.59
CA ILE A 211 14.73 4.79 7.80
C ILE A 211 15.21 4.08 9.08
N GLU A 212 14.27 3.80 9.98
CA GLU A 212 14.56 3.29 11.34
C GLU A 212 14.14 1.83 11.54
N GLY A 213 13.46 1.23 10.57
CA GLY A 213 13.11 -0.19 10.60
C GLY A 213 13.06 -0.84 9.22
N LEU A 214 12.98 -2.16 9.20
CA LEU A 214 12.73 -2.95 7.99
C LEU A 214 11.78 -4.09 8.31
N GLU A 215 10.89 -4.40 7.38
CA GLU A 215 10.02 -5.56 7.48
C GLU A 215 10.80 -6.85 7.18
N ALA A 216 11.16 -7.60 8.22
CA ALA A 216 11.96 -8.82 8.10
C ALA A 216 11.11 -10.08 7.86
N TRP A 217 9.87 -10.09 8.37
CA TRP A 217 8.93 -11.20 8.26
C TRP A 217 7.82 -10.86 7.28
N HIS A 218 8.04 -11.19 6.01
CA HIS A 218 7.09 -10.94 4.93
C HIS A 218 7.06 -12.14 3.97
N PRO A 219 5.93 -12.53 3.36
CA PRO A 219 5.85 -13.69 2.45
C PRO A 219 6.84 -13.64 1.26
N GLY A 220 7.21 -12.43 0.85
CA GLY A 220 8.24 -12.18 -0.17
C GLY A 220 9.69 -12.25 0.34
N ALA A 221 9.92 -12.15 1.65
CA ALA A 221 11.20 -12.30 2.31
C ALA A 221 11.27 -13.69 2.97
N ARG A 222 11.66 -14.71 2.17
CA ARG A 222 11.83 -16.06 2.70
C ARG A 222 13.15 -16.17 3.43
N MET A 223 13.15 -16.73 4.64
CA MET A 223 14.39 -17.14 5.29
C MET A 223 15.10 -18.15 4.38
N GLY A 224 16.38 -17.90 4.09
CA GLY A 224 17.23 -18.94 3.54
C GLY A 224 17.41 -20.04 4.58
N GLU A 225 17.27 -21.30 4.16
CA GLU A 225 17.77 -22.44 4.94
C GLU A 225 19.30 -22.35 5.10
#